data_AF-A0A1I6IQ80-F1
#
_entry.id   AF-A0A1I6IQ80-F1
#
_cell.length_a   1.000
_cell.length_b   1.000
_cell.length_c   1.000
_cell.angle_alpha   90.00
_cell.angle_beta   90.00
_cell.angle_gamma   90.00
#
_symmetry.space_group_name_H-M   'P 1'
#
loop_
_entity.id
_entity.type
_entity.pdbx_description
1 polymer ?
#
loop_
_entity_poly.entity_id
_entity_poly.type
_entity_poly.pdbx_seq_one_letter_code
_entity_poly.pdbx_strand_id
1 'polypeptide(L)'
;MTRAPRERLLDILASCEVIAEYLERSDTEDGLLFDALRMRLLKIGEAAKDLPTTLTDTEPAIPWSMIARQRDRLAHRYFDTAHAIVFEAARHEAPTVAQAVRRMLAAIAEE
;
A
#
# COMPACT_ATOMS: atom_id res chain seq x y z
N MET A 1 -4.49 -11.84 17.89
CA MET A 1 -4.56 -12.90 16.87
C MET A 1 -3.62 -12.53 15.75
N THR A 2 -2.63 -13.35 15.46
CA THR A 2 -1.68 -13.10 14.36
C THR A 2 -2.37 -13.48 13.05
N ARG A 3 -2.63 -12.51 12.18
CA ARG A 3 -3.21 -12.76 10.84
C ARG A 3 -2.20 -13.46 9.95
N ALA A 4 -2.66 -14.34 9.07
CA ALA A 4 -1.77 -15.09 8.19
C ALA A 4 -1.10 -14.16 7.17
N PRO A 5 0.16 -14.41 6.76
CA PRO A 5 0.86 -13.56 5.79
C PRO A 5 0.09 -13.37 4.48
N ARG A 6 -0.55 -14.43 3.98
CA ARG A 6 -1.41 -14.39 2.79
C ARG A 6 -2.55 -13.38 2.90
N GLU A 7 -3.21 -13.29 4.07
CA GLU A 7 -4.30 -12.33 4.28
C GLU A 7 -3.80 -10.88 4.22
N ARG A 8 -2.59 -10.63 4.73
CA ARG A 8 -1.97 -9.30 4.70
C ARG A 8 -1.59 -8.89 3.29
N LEU A 9 -1.04 -9.83 2.51
CA LEU A 9 -0.78 -9.62 1.09
C LEU A 9 -2.07 -9.30 0.33
N LEU A 10 -3.17 -10.01 0.60
CA LEU A 10 -4.47 -9.70 0.00
C LEU A 10 -4.99 -8.32 0.39
N ASP A 11 -4.82 -7.88 1.64
CA ASP A 11 -5.20 -6.52 2.05
C ASP A 11 -4.40 -5.44 1.32
N ILE A 12 -3.10 -5.66 1.11
CA ILE A 12 -2.24 -4.75 0.35
C ILE A 12 -2.73 -4.68 -1.09
N LEU A 13 -2.95 -5.84 -1.73
CA LEU A 13 -3.38 -5.92 -3.12
C LEU A 13 -4.73 -5.23 -3.33
N ALA A 14 -5.72 -5.55 -2.49
CA ALA A 14 -7.04 -4.93 -2.55
C ALA A 14 -6.97 -3.42 -2.34
N SER A 15 -6.09 -2.93 -1.47
CA SER A 15 -5.90 -1.49 -1.27
C SER A 15 -5.27 -0.82 -2.49
N CYS A 16 -4.33 -1.47 -3.16
CA CYS A 16 -3.73 -0.96 -4.40
C CYS A 16 -4.73 -0.92 -5.57
N GLU A 17 -5.58 -1.96 -5.70
CA GLU A 17 -6.61 -2.02 -6.73
C GLU A 17 -7.65 -0.91 -6.55
N VAL A 18 -8.09 -0.67 -5.32
CA VAL A 18 -9.01 0.44 -5.03
C VAL A 18 -8.34 1.81 -5.25
N ILE A 19 -7.03 1.95 -5.01
CA ILE A 19 -6.29 3.17 -5.38
C ILE A 19 -6.37 3.41 -6.90
N ALA A 20 -6.15 2.37 -7.70
CA ALA A 20 -6.22 2.48 -9.16
C ALA A 20 -7.63 2.91 -9.61
N GLU A 21 -8.68 2.30 -9.05
CA GLU A 21 -10.07 2.67 -9.32
C GLU A 21 -10.35 4.15 -8.97
N TYR A 22 -9.85 4.64 -7.84
CA TYR A 22 -10.03 6.05 -7.45
C TYR A 22 -9.32 7.02 -8.39
N LEU A 23 -8.14 6.66 -8.91
CA LEU A 23 -7.39 7.50 -9.83
C LEU A 23 -8.02 7.57 -11.24
N GLU A 24 -8.81 6.57 -11.63
CA GLU A 24 -9.52 6.56 -12.92
C GLU A 24 -10.82 7.39 -12.89
N ARG A 25 -11.35 7.69 -11.70
CA ARG A 25 -12.59 8.47 -11.56
C ARG A 25 -12.35 9.96 -11.78
N SER A 26 -12.81 10.46 -12.92
CA SER A 26 -12.64 11.87 -13.32
C SER A 26 -13.51 12.88 -12.56
N ASP A 27 -14.48 12.41 -11.76
CA ASP A 27 -15.53 13.23 -11.14
C ASP A 27 -15.35 13.45 -9.62
N THR A 28 -14.27 12.92 -9.03
CA THR A 28 -14.06 13.01 -7.57
C THR A 28 -13.37 14.31 -7.20
N GLU A 29 -13.93 15.05 -6.23
CA GLU A 29 -13.29 16.25 -5.69
C GLU A 29 -11.91 15.92 -5.08
N ASP A 30 -10.90 16.75 -5.35
CA ASP A 30 -9.50 16.50 -4.96
C ASP A 30 -9.33 16.20 -3.46
N GLY A 31 -10.07 16.88 -2.58
CA GLY A 31 -9.99 16.65 -1.13
C GLY A 31 -10.53 15.28 -0.72
N LEU A 32 -11.66 14.85 -1.30
CA LEU A 32 -12.22 13.52 -1.07
C LEU A 32 -11.30 12.43 -1.64
N LEU A 33 -10.75 12.67 -2.83
CA LEU A 33 -9.79 11.77 -3.45
C LEU A 33 -8.54 11.61 -2.59
N PHE A 34 -7.99 12.72 -2.09
CA PHE A 34 -6.84 12.70 -1.18
C PHE A 34 -7.11 11.86 0.08
N ASP A 35 -8.23 12.08 0.76
CA ASP A 35 -8.57 11.32 1.96
C ASP A 35 -8.74 9.83 1.66
N ALA A 36 -9.38 9.50 0.54
CA ALA A 36 -9.58 8.14 0.09
C ALA A 36 -8.24 7.44 -0.21
N LEU A 37 -7.35 8.08 -0.96
CA LEU A 37 -6.00 7.58 -1.27
C LEU A 37 -5.18 7.40 0.01
N ARG A 38 -5.17 8.41 0.89
CA ARG A 38 -4.46 8.37 2.18
C ARG A 38 -4.91 7.18 3.02
N MET A 39 -6.21 6.92 3.11
CA MET A 39 -6.73 5.79 3.86
C MET A 39 -6.28 4.44 3.30
N ARG A 40 -6.16 4.32 1.97
CA ARG A 40 -5.64 3.09 1.35
C ARG A 40 -4.14 2.92 1.59
N LEU A 41 -3.35 3.98 1.50
CA LEU A 41 -1.92 3.95 1.81
C LEU A 41 -1.65 3.61 3.28
N LEU A 42 -2.46 4.11 4.22
CA LEU A 42 -2.40 3.73 5.64
C LEU A 42 -2.63 2.22 5.83
N LYS A 43 -3.63 1.64 5.15
CA LYS A 43 -3.91 0.20 5.20
C LYS A 43 -2.76 -0.63 4.63
N ILE A 44 -2.16 -0.18 3.52
CA ILE A 44 -0.98 -0.84 2.93
C ILE A 44 0.17 -0.86 3.95
N GLY A 45 0.48 0.29 4.57
CA GLY A 45 1.54 0.37 5.59
C GLY A 45 1.27 -0.50 6.82
N GLU A 46 0.02 -0.56 7.29
CA GLU A 46 -0.37 -1.45 8.40
C GLU A 46 -0.17 -2.93 8.07
N ALA A 47 -0.63 -3.36 6.89
CA ALA A 47 -0.49 -4.75 6.48
C ALA A 47 0.98 -5.13 6.23
N ALA A 48 1.77 -4.23 5.63
CA ALA A 48 3.18 -4.43 5.34
C ALA A 48 4.05 -4.58 6.60
N LYS A 49 3.71 -3.87 7.69
CA LYS A 49 4.48 -3.88 8.95
C LYS A 49 4.70 -5.28 9.53
N ASP A 50 3.72 -6.16 9.36
CA ASP A 50 3.73 -7.49 9.97
C ASP A 50 3.98 -8.60 8.92
N LEU A 51 4.44 -8.24 7.71
CA LEU A 51 4.90 -9.25 6.76
C LEU A 51 6.20 -9.90 7.28
N PRO A 52 6.33 -11.23 7.23
CA PRO A 52 7.57 -11.90 7.58
C PRO A 52 8.69 -11.53 6.60
N THR A 53 9.91 -11.45 7.09
CA THR A 53 11.09 -11.10 6.27
C THR A 53 11.30 -12.08 5.14
N THR A 54 10.99 -13.36 5.36
CA THR A 54 11.05 -14.42 4.34
C THR A 54 10.23 -14.10 3.08
N LEU A 55 9.15 -13.31 3.20
CA LEU A 55 8.39 -12.83 2.05
C LEU A 55 8.98 -11.54 1.49
N THR A 56 9.26 -10.54 2.34
CA THR A 56 9.77 -9.24 1.85
C THR A 56 11.13 -9.35 1.16
N ASP A 57 11.96 -10.31 1.57
CA ASP A 57 13.29 -10.55 0.99
C ASP A 57 13.21 -11.13 -0.44
N THR A 58 12.05 -11.64 -0.86
CA THR A 58 11.81 -12.06 -2.26
C THR A 58 11.56 -10.86 -3.19
N GLU A 59 11.23 -9.70 -2.64
CA GLU A 59 10.95 -8.47 -3.38
C GLU A 59 11.76 -7.28 -2.81
N PRO A 60 13.12 -7.34 -2.87
CA PRO A 60 14.00 -6.37 -2.22
C PRO A 60 13.99 -4.99 -2.88
N ALA A 61 13.45 -4.87 -4.10
CA ALA A 61 13.27 -3.60 -4.79
C ALA A 61 12.17 -2.72 -4.15
N ILE A 62 11.26 -3.32 -3.38
CA ILE A 62 10.21 -2.59 -2.68
C ILE A 62 10.70 -2.21 -1.28
N PRO A 63 10.65 -0.93 -0.89
CA PRO A 63 11.14 -0.47 0.40
C PRO A 63 10.13 -0.74 1.52
N TRP A 64 9.87 -2.01 1.84
CA TRP A 64 8.83 -2.46 2.80
C TRP A 64 8.90 -1.75 4.16
N SER A 65 10.10 -1.57 4.69
CA SER A 65 10.30 -0.88 5.98
C SER A 65 9.92 0.61 5.90
N MET A 66 10.13 1.25 4.75
CA MET A 66 9.70 2.63 4.52
C MET A 66 8.18 2.71 4.38
N ILE A 67 7.57 1.79 3.64
CA ILE A 67 6.10 1.70 3.48
C ILE A 67 5.42 1.53 4.85
N ALA A 68 5.94 0.63 5.70
CA ALA A 68 5.43 0.44 7.06
C ALA A 68 5.53 1.72 7.92
N ARG A 69 6.64 2.45 7.81
CA ARG A 69 6.85 3.73 8.53
C ARG A 69 6.03 4.88 7.97
N GLN A 70 5.71 4.86 6.67
CA GLN A 70 4.93 5.91 6.01
C GLN A 70 3.53 6.01 6.60
N ARG A 71 2.99 4.91 7.14
CA ARG A 71 1.74 4.89 7.91
C ARG A 71 1.74 5.93 9.03
N ASP A 72 2.79 5.96 9.84
CA ASP A 72 2.88 6.85 11.01
C ASP A 72 3.00 8.31 10.58
N ARG A 73 3.72 8.57 9.48
CA ARG A 73 3.83 9.91 8.90
C ARG A 73 2.49 10.39 8.36
N LEU A 74 1.77 9.57 7.61
CA LEU A 74 0.45 9.89 7.07
C LEU A 74 -0.60 10.06 8.18
N ALA A 75 -0.49 9.31 9.28
CA ALA A 75 -1.41 9.43 10.42
C ALA A 75 -1.19 10.71 11.23
N HIS A 76 0.06 11.11 11.48
CA HIS A 76 0.39 12.14 12.47
C HIS A 76 0.93 13.47 11.90
N ARG A 77 1.35 13.53 10.64
CA ARG A 77 1.97 14.73 10.02
C ARG A 77 1.31 15.15 8.70
N TYR A 78 -0.02 15.06 8.63
CA TYR A 78 -0.77 15.27 7.38
C TYR A 78 -0.85 16.74 6.92
N PHE A 79 -0.47 17.71 7.75
CA PHE A 79 -0.60 19.14 7.45
C PHE A 79 0.52 19.70 6.55
N ASP A 80 1.70 19.08 6.52
CA ASP A 80 2.84 19.56 5.73
C ASP A 80 3.08 18.65 4.52
N THR A 81 2.89 19.21 3.32
CA THR A 81 3.31 18.60 2.04
C THR A 81 2.64 17.25 1.70
N ALA A 82 1.59 16.85 2.43
CA ALA A 82 1.01 15.51 2.33
C ALA A 82 0.32 15.21 1.00
N HIS A 83 -0.26 16.21 0.33
CA HIS A 83 -1.05 16.01 -0.88
C HIS A 83 -0.21 15.43 -2.02
N ALA A 84 0.87 16.12 -2.41
CA ALA A 84 1.76 15.64 -3.48
C ALA A 84 2.34 14.26 -3.16
N ILE A 85 2.73 14.00 -1.91
CA ILE A 85 3.28 12.72 -1.47
C ILE A 85 2.24 11.60 -1.59
N VAL A 86 0.99 11.85 -1.18
CA VAL A 86 -0.09 10.85 -1.29
C VAL A 86 -0.39 10.53 -2.74
N PHE A 87 -0.49 11.54 -3.61
CA PHE A 87 -0.74 11.32 -5.03
C PHE A 87 0.43 10.63 -5.74
N GLU A 88 1.67 10.96 -5.40
CA GLU A 88 2.87 10.29 -5.91
C GLU A 88 2.88 8.81 -5.52
N ALA A 89 2.72 8.52 -4.22
CA ALA A 89 2.66 7.15 -3.72
C ALA A 89 1.51 6.37 -4.35
N ALA A 90 0.33 6.99 -4.52
CA ALA A 90 -0.81 6.36 -5.16
C ALA A 90 -0.57 6.04 -6.64
N ARG A 91 0.03 6.96 -7.41
CA ARG A 91 0.19 6.82 -8.87
C ARG A 91 1.38 5.96 -9.27
N HIS A 92 2.46 5.97 -8.48
CA HIS A 92 3.74 5.39 -8.88
C HIS A 92 4.18 4.25 -7.98
N GLU A 93 3.98 4.35 -6.66
CA GLU A 93 4.42 3.32 -5.72
C GLU A 93 3.39 2.19 -5.56
N ALA A 94 2.11 2.50 -5.40
CA ALA A 94 1.06 1.49 -5.21
C ALA A 94 1.00 0.46 -6.36
N PRO A 95 1.15 0.83 -7.66
CA PRO A 95 1.20 -0.15 -8.74
C PRO A 95 2.41 -1.09 -8.67
N THR A 96 3.58 -0.61 -8.25
CA THR A 96 4.78 -1.45 -8.13
C THR A 96 4.66 -2.41 -6.96
N VAL A 97 4.10 -1.94 -5.83
CA VAL A 97 3.75 -2.78 -4.68
C VAL A 97 2.74 -3.85 -5.07
N ALA A 98 1.69 -3.50 -5.82
CA ALA A 98 0.69 -4.47 -6.29
C ALA A 98 1.32 -5.60 -7.12
N GLN A 99 2.25 -5.27 -8.02
CA GLN A 99 2.95 -6.27 -8.83
C GLN A 99 3.82 -7.21 -7.98
N ALA A 100 4.56 -6.67 -7.01
CA ALA A 100 5.36 -7.46 -6.07
C ALA A 100 4.48 -8.41 -5.24
N VAL A 101 3.37 -7.90 -4.71
CA VAL A 101 2.43 -8.70 -3.92
C VAL A 101 1.80 -9.82 -4.74
N ARG A 102 1.46 -9.59 -6.02
CA ARG A 102 0.96 -10.66 -6.91
C ARG A 102 1.98 -11.78 -7.09
N ARG A 103 3.27 -11.46 -7.23
CA ARG A 103 4.34 -12.46 -7.31
C ARG A 103 4.50 -13.23 -6.01
N MET A 104 4.48 -12.55 -4.86
CA MET A 104 4.51 -13.23 -3.55
C MET A 104 3.32 -14.17 -3.35
N LEU A 105 2.12 -13.74 -3.72
CA LEU A 105 0.90 -14.56 -3.61
C LEU A 105 0.95 -15.80 -4.50
N ALA A 106 1.53 -15.69 -5.70
CA ALA A 106 1.73 -16.81 -6.60
C ALA A 106 2.71 -17.83 -6.00
N ALA A 107 3.85 -17.36 -5.46
CA ALA A 107 4.85 -18.22 -4.83
C ALA A 107 4.28 -19.02 -3.63
N ILE A 108 3.45 -18.38 -2.79
CA ILE A 108 2.82 -19.04 -1.64
C ILE A 108 1.73 -20.06 -2.08
N ALA A 109 1.16 -19.92 -3.27
CA ALA A 109 0.13 -20.84 -3.77
C ALA A 109 0.74 -22.10 -4.42
N GLU A 110 2.02 -22.06 -4.76
CA GLU A 110 2.79 -23.20 -5.32
C GLU A 110 3.41 -24.10 -4.24
N GLU A 111 3.43 -23.64 -2.98
CA GLU A 111 3.83 -24.40 -1.77
C GLU A 111 2.64 -25.14 -1.12
#